data_AF-A0A1H3Y802-F1
#
_entry.id   AF-A0A1H3Y802-F1
#
_cell.length_a   1.000
_cell.length_b   1.000
_cell.length_c   1.000
_cell.angle_alpha   90.00
_cell.angle_beta   90.00
_cell.angle_gamma   90.00
#
_symmetry.space_group_name_H-M   'P 1'
#
loop_
_entity.id
_entity.type
_entity.pdbx_description
1 polymer ?
#
loop_
_entity_poly.entity_id
_entity_poly.type
_entity_poly.pdbx_seq_one_letter_code
_entity_poly.pdbx_strand_id
1 'polypeptide(L)'
;MRIGKNRIFASAVAAGLFVVSSHGYAASLTQAPEPVAGAYVDMYRQSVPKGTPAAGNPVGRILLHFLDYWQPGENGQPGKELAPKVLQYDLACIRWFSSHRTAEQEQEDVYYAHNPTDSVRVKGLGSDEAAYQAAGEKVAHIAQLGELMAKFDTEGLARTKKAFRYLRPFRLDDCILLNPQLAEKARAHKPETDFGFSSGHTFRGYMAALGYAYVFPERYQAFLKVASDIGFSRNRAGMHNCLDVMGGRMVGTATAAAMFCDPENRQLLLEARTEGDVFLRSLENENKTVVTDADERAYEERLTYGFAPVGTVNQPMRVPKGAEVLLETRFPYLSAEARRLVLATTGLPSGYPLLDDEEGWGRLNLWRAADGFGALPSDVRVTMRAENQGFSARDCWRNNIHGEGQLVKAGDGVLVLSGANSYTGGTRIEGGSIWAENRTALGAGKAEVSAGKLYENTEGPLELAGLHMEKKSELVLTVRKPADIVCINGAAKFTGTLLVKLAADWKPQTQPLIQCNDSHRGDFVQVRLEGVPDGVKVRTLWQGKQFLLKVD
;
A
#
# COMPACT_ATOMS: atom_id res chain seq x y z
N MET A 1 33.64 -26.47 -7.43
CA MET A 1 33.92 -25.21 -6.70
C MET A 1 32.84 -25.07 -5.63
N ARG A 2 33.18 -25.33 -4.35
CA ARG A 2 32.22 -25.32 -3.23
C ARG A 2 31.75 -23.88 -2.97
N ILE A 3 30.51 -23.57 -3.34
CA ILE A 3 29.88 -22.28 -3.04
C ILE A 3 29.32 -22.35 -1.62
N GLY A 4 29.91 -21.55 -0.72
CA GLY A 4 29.63 -21.56 0.71
C GLY A 4 28.23 -21.06 1.07
N LYS A 5 27.65 -21.69 2.08
CA LYS A 5 26.29 -21.56 2.64
C LYS A 5 25.81 -20.15 3.03
N ASN A 6 26.63 -19.09 2.91
CA ASN A 6 26.36 -17.77 3.53
C ASN A 6 26.46 -16.55 2.58
N ARG A 7 26.55 -16.68 1.24
CA ARG A 7 26.80 -15.51 0.36
C ARG A 7 25.68 -15.05 -0.57
N ILE A 8 24.54 -15.74 -0.67
CA ILE A 8 23.44 -15.26 -1.54
C ILE A 8 22.49 -14.32 -0.77
N PHE A 9 22.26 -14.56 0.53
CA PHE A 9 21.31 -13.75 1.32
C PHE A 9 21.93 -12.88 2.43
N ALA A 10 23.13 -13.16 2.93
CA ALA A 10 23.76 -12.28 3.93
C ALA A 10 24.41 -11.02 3.31
N SER A 11 24.79 -11.07 2.04
CA SER A 11 25.43 -9.93 1.35
C SER A 11 24.44 -8.93 0.77
N ALA A 12 23.19 -9.34 0.49
CA ALA A 12 22.11 -8.42 0.12
C ALA A 12 21.43 -7.78 1.35
N VAL A 13 21.53 -8.41 2.53
CA VAL A 13 20.96 -7.87 3.77
C VAL A 13 21.95 -6.99 4.55
N ALA A 14 23.27 -7.10 4.29
CA ALA A 14 24.30 -6.32 4.99
C ALA A 14 25.11 -5.34 4.11
N ALA A 15 24.79 -5.16 2.83
CA ALA A 15 25.40 -4.14 1.98
C ALA A 15 24.32 -3.18 1.45
N GLY A 16 23.93 -2.25 2.34
CA GLY A 16 23.06 -1.14 2.01
C GLY A 16 21.60 -1.54 1.88
N LEU A 17 20.80 -1.12 2.86
CA LEU A 17 19.67 -0.29 2.49
C LEU A 17 20.22 0.88 1.63
N PHE A 18 20.51 0.64 0.35
CA PHE A 18 20.08 1.60 -0.62
C PHE A 18 18.57 1.41 -0.66
N VAL A 19 17.91 2.07 0.31
CA VAL A 19 16.78 2.89 -0.08
C VAL A 19 17.33 3.69 -1.26
N VAL A 20 17.14 3.18 -2.49
CA VAL A 20 17.12 4.06 -3.64
C VAL A 20 15.96 4.94 -3.30
N SER A 21 16.31 6.08 -2.71
CA SER A 21 15.42 7.06 -2.18
C SER A 21 14.44 7.35 -3.31
N SER A 22 13.20 6.88 -3.16
CA SER A 22 12.04 7.25 -4.00
C SER A 22 11.95 8.77 -4.23
N HIS A 23 12.64 9.52 -3.36
CA HIS A 23 13.01 10.92 -3.37
C HIS A 23 13.43 11.47 -4.74
N GLY A 24 14.09 10.69 -5.61
CA GLY A 24 14.55 11.21 -6.91
C GLY A 24 13.41 11.52 -7.88
N TYR A 25 12.33 10.74 -7.86
CA TYR A 25 11.21 10.90 -8.81
C TYR A 25 10.09 11.80 -8.28
N ALA A 26 9.68 11.59 -7.02
CA ALA A 26 8.63 12.39 -6.40
C ALA A 26 8.97 13.89 -6.36
N ALA A 27 10.26 14.24 -6.34
CA ALA A 27 10.74 15.62 -6.45
C ALA A 27 10.48 16.30 -7.81
N SER A 28 10.18 15.54 -8.88
CA SER A 28 9.91 16.10 -10.21
C SER A 28 8.42 16.25 -10.54
N LEU A 29 7.54 15.63 -9.75
CA LEU A 29 6.11 15.80 -9.91
C LEU A 29 5.72 17.21 -9.45
N THR A 30 4.79 17.83 -10.17
CA THR A 30 4.15 19.11 -9.76
C THR A 30 2.64 19.01 -9.65
N GLN A 31 2.06 17.92 -10.17
CA GLN A 31 0.64 17.59 -10.08
C GLN A 31 0.44 16.07 -10.29
N ALA A 32 -0.78 15.58 -10.10
CA ALA A 32 -1.13 14.20 -10.43
C ALA A 32 -0.85 13.92 -11.92
N PRO A 33 -0.22 12.77 -12.27
CA PRO A 33 -0.01 12.42 -13.67
C PRO A 33 -1.34 12.29 -14.42
N GLU A 34 -1.41 12.88 -15.61
CA GLU A 34 -2.52 12.68 -16.53
C GLU A 34 -2.69 11.18 -16.86
N PRO A 35 -3.92 10.70 -17.09
CA PRO A 35 -4.16 9.32 -17.51
C PRO A 35 -3.52 9.03 -18.87
N VAL A 36 -2.82 7.90 -18.97
CA VAL A 36 -2.20 7.46 -20.23
C VAL A 36 -3.29 7.05 -21.25
N ALA A 37 -3.15 7.51 -22.50
CA ALA A 37 -4.10 7.22 -23.58
C ALA A 37 -4.03 5.75 -24.05
N GLY A 38 -5.21 5.13 -24.24
CA GLY A 38 -5.33 3.71 -24.61
C GLY A 38 -5.34 2.76 -23.41
N ALA A 39 -5.93 3.21 -22.30
CA ALA A 39 -5.99 2.47 -21.06
C ALA A 39 -6.64 1.11 -21.21
N TYR A 40 -6.05 0.09 -20.60
CA TYR A 40 -6.59 -1.26 -20.52
C TYR A 40 -8.09 -1.27 -20.19
N VAL A 41 -8.51 -0.41 -19.26
CA VAL A 41 -9.90 -0.23 -18.82
C VAL A 41 -10.88 0.11 -19.97
N ASP A 42 -10.44 0.84 -21.00
CA ASP A 42 -11.30 1.20 -22.14
C ASP A 42 -11.43 0.06 -23.17
N MET A 43 -10.47 -0.87 -23.17
CA MET A 43 -10.33 -1.86 -24.24
C MET A 43 -10.51 -3.30 -23.76
N TYR A 44 -10.61 -3.56 -22.45
CA TYR A 44 -10.57 -4.92 -21.88
C TYR A 44 -11.69 -5.85 -22.42
N ARG A 45 -12.83 -5.28 -22.83
CA ARG A 45 -13.97 -6.01 -23.44
C ARG A 45 -13.81 -6.25 -24.94
N GLN A 46 -12.86 -5.61 -25.60
CA GLN A 46 -12.73 -5.70 -27.06
C GLN A 46 -12.26 -7.10 -27.46
N SER A 47 -13.04 -7.76 -28.32
CA SER A 47 -12.70 -9.05 -28.87
C SER A 47 -11.55 -8.91 -29.86
N VAL A 48 -10.42 -9.55 -29.54
CA VAL A 48 -9.25 -9.56 -30.42
C VAL A 48 -9.26 -10.85 -31.23
N PRO A 49 -9.11 -10.79 -32.57
CA PRO A 49 -9.07 -11.99 -33.40
C PRO A 49 -8.04 -13.02 -32.94
N LYS A 50 -8.31 -14.31 -33.21
CA LYS A 50 -7.41 -15.41 -32.88
C LYS A 50 -6.12 -15.28 -33.71
N GLY A 51 -4.95 -15.29 -33.06
CA GLY A 51 -3.64 -15.20 -33.73
C GLY A 51 -3.07 -13.78 -33.84
N THR A 52 -3.74 -12.77 -33.29
CA THR A 52 -3.21 -11.41 -33.23
C THR A 52 -1.96 -11.35 -32.34
N PRO A 53 -0.91 -10.61 -32.74
CA PRO A 53 0.28 -10.38 -31.89
C PRO A 53 -0.12 -9.83 -30.52
N ALA A 54 0.72 -10.06 -29.50
CA ALA A 54 0.47 -9.57 -28.14
C ALA A 54 0.11 -8.06 -28.09
N ALA A 55 0.62 -7.26 -29.03
CA ALA A 55 0.32 -5.82 -29.12
C ALA A 55 -1.15 -5.48 -29.45
N GLY A 56 -1.91 -6.39 -30.08
CA GLY A 56 -3.33 -6.18 -30.39
C GLY A 56 -4.29 -6.57 -29.26
N ASN A 57 -3.79 -7.10 -28.14
CA ASN A 57 -4.58 -7.50 -26.97
C ASN A 57 -4.26 -6.59 -25.77
N PRO A 58 -5.26 -6.01 -25.08
CA PRO A 58 -5.04 -5.21 -23.86
C PRO A 58 -4.16 -5.92 -22.82
N VAL A 59 -4.38 -7.22 -22.58
CA VAL A 59 -3.55 -8.02 -21.66
C VAL A 59 -2.13 -8.18 -22.20
N GLY A 60 -2.02 -8.35 -23.51
CA GLY A 60 -0.73 -8.45 -24.17
C GLY A 60 0.06 -7.15 -24.06
N ARG A 61 -0.57 -5.98 -24.17
CA ARG A 61 0.08 -4.65 -24.02
C ARG A 61 0.74 -4.47 -22.66
N ILE A 62 0.07 -4.88 -21.58
CA ILE A 62 0.64 -4.87 -20.22
C ILE A 62 1.88 -5.77 -20.13
N LEU A 63 1.89 -6.88 -20.87
CA LEU A 63 2.94 -7.91 -20.81
C LEU A 63 3.94 -7.84 -21.97
N LEU A 64 3.85 -6.83 -22.85
CA LEU A 64 4.60 -6.77 -24.09
C LEU A 64 6.11 -6.81 -23.86
N HIS A 65 6.59 -6.13 -22.82
CA HIS A 65 8.01 -6.10 -22.44
C HIS A 65 8.58 -7.46 -22.07
N PHE A 66 7.76 -8.50 -21.88
CA PHE A 66 8.29 -9.85 -21.78
C PHE A 66 9.01 -10.29 -23.07
N LEU A 67 8.62 -9.74 -24.23
CA LEU A 67 9.31 -9.98 -25.51
C LEU A 67 10.71 -9.36 -25.57
N ASP A 68 11.08 -8.47 -24.66
CA ASP A 68 12.45 -7.95 -24.56
C ASP A 68 13.41 -9.01 -24.01
N TYR A 69 12.88 -10.00 -23.29
CA TYR A 69 13.66 -11.07 -22.65
C TYR A 69 13.53 -12.41 -23.38
N TRP A 70 12.41 -12.64 -24.06
CA TRP A 70 12.06 -13.93 -24.64
C TRP A 70 11.41 -13.79 -26.02
N GLN A 71 11.93 -14.54 -26.98
CA GLN A 71 11.32 -14.71 -28.29
C GLN A 71 10.52 -16.04 -28.33
N PRO A 72 9.19 -15.99 -28.51
CA PRO A 72 8.38 -17.20 -28.66
C PRO A 72 8.81 -18.04 -29.88
N GLY A 73 8.83 -19.36 -29.72
CA GLY A 73 9.15 -20.27 -30.81
C GLY A 73 7.98 -20.49 -31.78
N GLU A 74 8.28 -20.66 -33.07
CA GLU A 74 7.32 -20.89 -34.15
C GLU A 74 7.30 -22.36 -34.60
N ASN A 75 6.16 -22.84 -35.11
CA ASN A 75 6.05 -24.16 -35.78
C ASN A 75 6.65 -25.35 -35.00
N GLY A 76 6.48 -25.36 -33.67
CA GLY A 76 6.98 -26.43 -32.80
C GLY A 76 8.44 -26.30 -32.39
N GLN A 77 9.14 -25.24 -32.82
CA GLN A 77 10.49 -24.92 -32.34
C GLN A 77 10.44 -24.35 -30.92
N PRO A 78 11.47 -24.60 -30.09
CA PRO A 78 11.62 -23.94 -28.80
C PRO A 78 11.80 -22.42 -29.01
N GLY A 79 11.36 -21.63 -28.04
CA GLY A 79 11.67 -20.20 -28.06
C GLY A 79 13.13 -19.92 -27.74
N LYS A 80 13.51 -18.65 -27.89
CA LYS A 80 14.89 -18.18 -27.75
C LYS A 80 15.00 -17.13 -26.65
N GLU A 81 16.00 -17.30 -25.79
CA GLU A 81 16.37 -16.30 -24.80
C GLU A 81 16.99 -15.06 -25.48
N LEU A 82 16.49 -13.87 -25.15
CA LEU A 82 17.03 -12.58 -25.60
C LEU A 82 17.80 -11.85 -24.49
N ALA A 83 17.45 -12.11 -23.22
CA ALA A 83 18.16 -11.59 -22.05
C ALA A 83 18.57 -12.71 -21.08
N PRO A 84 19.58 -13.53 -21.43
CA PRO A 84 19.98 -14.70 -20.63
C PRO A 84 20.28 -14.38 -19.16
N LYS A 85 20.86 -13.22 -18.83
CA LYS A 85 21.13 -12.85 -17.43
C LYS A 85 19.86 -12.72 -16.58
N VAL A 86 18.80 -12.15 -17.14
CA VAL A 86 17.51 -11.98 -16.45
C VAL A 86 16.87 -13.35 -16.26
N LEU A 87 16.76 -14.13 -17.33
CA LEU A 87 16.11 -15.44 -17.28
C LEU A 87 16.88 -16.46 -16.42
N GLN A 88 18.22 -16.39 -16.40
CA GLN A 88 19.04 -17.21 -15.51
C GLN A 88 18.88 -16.82 -14.04
N TYR A 89 18.79 -15.52 -13.73
CA TYR A 89 18.49 -15.07 -12.37
C TYR A 89 17.10 -15.57 -11.94
N ASP A 90 16.11 -15.48 -12.82
CA ASP A 90 14.75 -15.96 -12.56
C ASP A 90 14.74 -17.46 -12.20
N LEU A 91 15.38 -18.31 -13.01
CA LEU A 91 15.54 -19.74 -12.70
C LEU A 91 16.33 -19.98 -11.41
N ALA A 92 17.37 -19.18 -11.13
CA ALA A 92 18.14 -19.29 -9.89
C ALA A 92 17.28 -18.99 -8.65
N CYS A 93 16.39 -18.01 -8.72
CA CYS A 93 15.41 -17.75 -7.67
C CYS A 93 14.53 -18.97 -7.42
N ILE A 94 13.99 -19.59 -8.49
CA ILE A 94 13.11 -20.76 -8.34
C ILE A 94 13.86 -21.99 -7.80
N ARG A 95 15.10 -22.24 -8.26
CA ARG A 95 15.98 -23.27 -7.67
C ARG A 95 16.15 -23.05 -6.16
N TRP A 96 16.37 -21.80 -5.75
CA TRP A 96 16.54 -21.48 -4.34
C TRP A 96 15.25 -21.69 -3.55
N PHE A 97 14.14 -21.10 -3.98
CA PHE A 97 12.86 -21.19 -3.28
C PHE A 97 12.36 -22.63 -3.16
N SER A 98 12.47 -23.41 -4.24
CA SER A 98 12.04 -24.81 -4.25
C SER A 98 12.91 -25.73 -3.39
N SER A 99 14.21 -25.44 -3.24
CA SER A 99 15.13 -26.21 -2.39
C SER A 99 15.10 -25.81 -0.91
N HIS A 100 14.53 -24.65 -0.57
CA HIS A 100 14.44 -24.13 0.80
C HIS A 100 13.01 -24.16 1.36
N ARG A 101 12.07 -24.78 0.65
CA ARG A 101 10.68 -24.94 1.09
C ARG A 101 10.61 -25.82 2.33
N THR A 102 9.95 -25.35 3.39
CA THR A 102 9.69 -26.16 4.59
C THR A 102 8.48 -27.08 4.40
N ALA A 103 8.28 -28.04 5.31
CA ALA A 103 7.12 -28.94 5.28
C ALA A 103 5.79 -28.17 5.42
N GLU A 104 5.75 -27.13 6.26
CA GLU A 104 4.58 -26.27 6.45
C GLU A 104 4.29 -25.47 5.18
N GLN A 105 5.33 -24.92 4.56
CA GLN A 105 5.19 -24.19 3.29
C GLN A 105 4.74 -25.13 2.15
N GLU A 106 5.15 -26.40 2.17
CA GLU A 106 4.67 -27.38 1.20
C GLU A 106 3.15 -27.57 1.26
N GLN A 107 2.59 -27.68 2.47
CA GLN A 107 1.14 -27.78 2.66
C GLN A 107 0.42 -26.49 2.27
N GLU A 108 1.01 -25.34 2.61
CA GLU A 108 0.48 -24.04 2.22
C GLU A 108 0.45 -23.86 0.69
N ASP A 109 1.50 -24.28 -0.01
CA ASP A 109 1.58 -24.22 -1.46
C ASP A 109 0.47 -25.05 -2.13
N VAL A 110 0.14 -26.21 -1.55
CA VAL A 110 -0.97 -27.07 -1.99
C VAL A 110 -2.31 -26.38 -1.73
N TYR A 111 -2.50 -25.79 -0.56
CA TYR A 111 -3.73 -25.07 -0.21
C TYR A 111 -4.00 -23.92 -1.20
N TYR A 112 -3.00 -23.06 -1.46
CA TYR A 112 -3.13 -21.96 -2.42
C TYR A 112 -3.27 -22.44 -3.88
N ALA A 113 -2.68 -23.58 -4.24
CA ALA A 113 -2.83 -24.17 -5.57
C ALA A 113 -4.29 -24.53 -5.88
N HIS A 114 -5.02 -25.01 -4.88
CA HIS A 114 -6.39 -25.47 -5.03
C HIS A 114 -7.42 -24.36 -4.81
N ASN A 115 -7.11 -23.38 -3.95
CA ASN A 115 -8.08 -22.39 -3.47
C ASN A 115 -7.63 -20.93 -3.67
N PRO A 116 -7.08 -20.50 -4.82
CA PRO A 116 -6.45 -19.17 -4.93
C PRO A 116 -7.41 -18.01 -4.62
N THR A 117 -8.68 -18.09 -5.03
CA THR A 117 -9.69 -17.04 -4.77
C THR A 117 -10.17 -17.10 -3.31
N ASP A 118 -10.61 -18.27 -2.86
CA ASP A 118 -11.17 -18.44 -1.50
C ASP A 118 -10.14 -18.16 -0.42
N SER A 119 -8.87 -18.48 -0.68
CA SER A 119 -7.77 -18.21 0.25
C SER A 119 -7.68 -16.72 0.60
N VAL A 120 -7.95 -15.83 -0.36
CA VAL A 120 -7.93 -14.38 -0.13
C VAL A 120 -9.04 -13.98 0.82
N ARG A 121 -10.26 -14.45 0.60
CA ARG A 121 -11.41 -14.17 1.47
C ARG A 121 -11.13 -14.68 2.88
N VAL A 122 -10.79 -15.96 3.01
CA VAL A 122 -10.56 -16.66 4.28
C VAL A 122 -9.40 -16.02 5.05
N LYS A 123 -8.20 -15.95 4.46
CA LYS A 123 -7.01 -15.46 5.17
C LYS A 123 -6.98 -13.94 5.31
N GLY A 124 -7.64 -13.20 4.43
CA GLY A 124 -7.72 -11.73 4.49
C GLY A 124 -8.68 -11.23 5.56
N LEU A 125 -9.84 -11.89 5.72
CA LEU A 125 -10.76 -11.65 6.84
C LEU A 125 -10.19 -12.15 8.16
N GLY A 126 -9.35 -13.19 8.14
CA GLY A 126 -8.65 -13.66 9.32
C GLY A 126 -9.61 -14.21 10.36
N SER A 127 -9.61 -13.64 11.58
CA SER A 127 -10.50 -14.06 12.66
C SER A 127 -11.99 -13.91 12.33
N ASP A 128 -12.33 -13.07 11.35
CA ASP A 128 -13.71 -12.69 11.07
C ASP A 128 -14.36 -13.58 10.01
N GLU A 129 -13.60 -14.52 9.42
CA GLU A 129 -14.10 -15.44 8.41
C GLU A 129 -15.31 -16.26 8.90
N ALA A 130 -15.27 -16.74 10.14
CA ALA A 130 -16.39 -17.51 10.70
C ALA A 130 -17.66 -16.66 10.84
N ALA A 131 -17.51 -15.39 11.25
CA ALA A 131 -18.63 -14.45 11.31
C ALA A 131 -19.16 -14.11 9.92
N TYR A 132 -18.28 -13.96 8.93
CA TYR A 132 -18.66 -13.74 7.54
C TYR A 132 -19.51 -14.90 6.99
N GLN A 133 -19.11 -16.15 7.24
CA GLN A 133 -19.89 -17.31 6.85
C GLN A 133 -21.27 -17.35 7.52
N ALA A 134 -21.32 -17.00 8.81
CA ALA A 134 -22.57 -16.96 9.57
C ALA A 134 -23.51 -15.82 9.14
N ALA A 135 -23.00 -14.79 8.46
CA ALA A 135 -23.81 -13.66 8.01
C ALA A 135 -24.84 -14.04 6.92
N GLY A 136 -24.57 -15.12 6.16
CA GLY A 136 -25.51 -15.67 5.18
C GLY A 136 -26.03 -14.64 4.18
N GLU A 137 -27.35 -14.47 4.08
CA GLU A 137 -27.99 -13.53 3.16
C GLU A 137 -27.61 -12.06 3.37
N LYS A 138 -27.05 -11.70 4.54
CA LYS A 138 -26.61 -10.32 4.83
C LYS A 138 -25.38 -9.88 4.04
N VAL A 139 -24.69 -10.82 3.39
CA VAL A 139 -23.49 -10.59 2.55
C VAL A 139 -23.70 -11.10 1.12
N ALA A 140 -24.96 -11.12 0.66
CA ALA A 140 -25.34 -11.69 -0.63
C ALA A 140 -24.69 -10.95 -1.81
N HIS A 141 -24.60 -9.63 -1.78
CA HIS A 141 -23.94 -8.85 -2.84
C HIS A 141 -22.42 -9.04 -2.80
N ILE A 142 -21.82 -9.24 -1.63
CA ILE A 142 -20.41 -9.63 -1.53
C ILE A 142 -20.17 -11.01 -2.18
N ALA A 143 -21.09 -11.97 -2.00
CA ALA A 143 -21.03 -13.27 -2.66
C ALA A 143 -21.19 -13.13 -4.19
N GLN A 144 -22.14 -12.33 -4.67
CA GLN A 144 -22.33 -12.02 -6.09
C GLN A 144 -21.10 -11.34 -6.71
N LEU A 145 -20.42 -10.46 -5.97
CA LEU A 145 -19.14 -9.88 -6.39
C LEU A 145 -18.06 -10.98 -6.54
N GLY A 146 -18.04 -11.96 -5.63
CA GLY A 146 -17.22 -13.17 -5.76
C GLY A 146 -17.46 -13.92 -7.07
N GLU A 147 -18.73 -14.13 -7.43
CA GLU A 147 -19.12 -14.77 -8.69
C GLU A 147 -18.73 -13.93 -9.91
N LEU A 148 -18.89 -12.59 -9.84
CA LEU A 148 -18.47 -11.68 -10.90
C LEU A 148 -16.96 -11.79 -11.13
N MET A 149 -16.14 -11.74 -10.07
CA MET A 149 -14.68 -11.89 -10.18
C MET A 149 -14.30 -13.23 -10.84
N ALA A 150 -15.05 -14.30 -10.55
CA ALA A 150 -14.83 -15.61 -11.18
C ALA A 150 -15.20 -15.63 -12.68
N LYS A 151 -16.03 -14.71 -13.20
CA LYS A 151 -16.33 -14.59 -14.63
C LYS A 151 -15.19 -13.97 -15.44
N PHE A 152 -14.33 -13.18 -14.80
CA PHE A 152 -13.12 -12.62 -15.44
C PHE A 152 -12.00 -13.65 -15.62
N ASP A 153 -12.30 -14.94 -15.43
CA ASP A 153 -11.31 -16.00 -15.35
C ASP A 153 -10.77 -16.47 -16.71
N THR A 154 -9.47 -16.25 -16.88
CA THR A 154 -8.49 -16.91 -17.77
C THR A 154 -8.58 -16.85 -19.28
N GLU A 155 -9.65 -16.43 -19.95
CA GLU A 155 -9.64 -16.48 -21.43
C GLU A 155 -8.57 -15.58 -22.07
N GLY A 156 -8.47 -14.31 -21.63
CA GLY A 156 -7.44 -13.38 -22.09
C GLY A 156 -6.03 -13.87 -21.72
N LEU A 157 -5.86 -14.35 -20.48
CA LEU A 157 -4.60 -14.85 -19.96
C LEU A 157 -4.13 -16.14 -20.68
N ALA A 158 -5.06 -17.05 -20.99
CA ALA A 158 -4.78 -18.30 -21.70
C ALA A 158 -4.38 -18.04 -23.16
N ARG A 159 -4.98 -17.04 -23.81
CA ARG A 159 -4.53 -16.57 -25.13
C ARG A 159 -3.09 -16.04 -25.06
N THR A 160 -2.79 -15.23 -24.04
CA THR A 160 -1.46 -14.66 -23.84
C THR A 160 -0.40 -15.72 -23.53
N LYS A 161 -0.70 -16.72 -22.70
CA LYS A 161 0.17 -17.90 -22.46
C LYS A 161 0.56 -18.61 -23.75
N LYS A 162 -0.42 -18.84 -24.63
CA LYS A 162 -0.20 -19.49 -25.94
C LYS A 162 0.60 -18.63 -26.92
N ALA A 163 0.54 -17.31 -26.77
CA ALA A 163 1.33 -16.37 -27.58
C ALA A 163 2.79 -16.35 -27.14
N PHE A 164 3.07 -16.29 -25.84
CA PHE A 164 4.43 -16.24 -25.32
C PHE A 164 5.16 -17.59 -25.34
N ARG A 165 4.43 -18.70 -25.16
CA ARG A 165 4.99 -20.06 -25.17
C ARG A 165 6.19 -20.26 -24.24
N TYR A 166 6.26 -19.51 -23.15
CA TYR A 166 7.34 -19.62 -22.17
C TYR A 166 7.05 -20.79 -21.23
N LEU A 167 7.95 -21.77 -21.19
CA LEU A 167 7.76 -23.00 -20.43
C LEU A 167 7.84 -22.75 -18.92
N ARG A 168 7.20 -23.63 -18.15
CA ARG A 168 7.34 -23.62 -16.68
C ARG A 168 8.79 -23.88 -16.25
N PRO A 169 9.23 -23.34 -15.11
CA PRO A 169 10.62 -23.45 -14.64
C PRO A 169 11.14 -24.89 -14.59
N PHE A 170 10.37 -25.83 -14.02
CA PHE A 170 10.80 -27.23 -13.91
C PHE A 170 10.93 -27.97 -15.26
N ARG A 171 10.45 -27.38 -16.36
CA ARG A 171 10.65 -27.88 -17.73
C ARG A 171 11.93 -27.33 -18.37
N LEU A 172 12.41 -26.19 -17.88
CA LEU A 172 13.62 -25.52 -18.34
C LEU A 172 14.86 -25.99 -17.57
N ASP A 173 14.66 -26.53 -16.36
CA ASP A 173 15.73 -26.76 -15.42
C ASP A 173 15.40 -27.88 -14.43
N ASP A 174 16.09 -29.01 -14.58
CA ASP A 174 15.87 -30.22 -13.78
C ASP A 174 16.31 -30.07 -12.30
N CYS A 175 17.04 -29.01 -11.94
CA CYS A 175 17.37 -28.72 -10.54
C CYS A 175 16.21 -28.10 -9.75
N ILE A 176 15.09 -27.78 -10.41
CA ILE A 176 13.94 -27.18 -9.75
C ILE A 176 13.05 -28.26 -9.13
N LEU A 177 12.84 -28.16 -7.82
CA LEU A 177 12.13 -29.17 -7.04
C LEU A 177 10.64 -28.85 -6.98
N LEU A 178 9.85 -29.57 -7.79
CA LEU A 178 8.39 -29.51 -7.68
C LEU A 178 7.93 -29.86 -6.26
N ASN A 179 6.87 -29.20 -5.81
CA ASN A 179 6.11 -29.67 -4.66
C ASN A 179 5.65 -31.12 -4.92
N PRO A 180 6.04 -32.12 -4.10
CA PRO A 180 5.75 -33.53 -4.33
C PRO A 180 4.27 -33.81 -4.55
N GLN A 181 3.39 -33.14 -3.81
CA GLN A 181 1.94 -33.33 -3.89
C GLN A 181 1.32 -32.72 -5.16
N LEU A 182 2.03 -31.82 -5.83
CA LEU A 182 1.60 -31.22 -7.10
C LEU A 182 2.33 -31.84 -8.31
N ALA A 183 3.40 -32.60 -8.07
CA ALA A 183 4.36 -33.01 -9.09
C ALA A 183 3.76 -33.97 -10.13
N GLU A 184 2.96 -34.94 -9.71
CA GLU A 184 2.34 -35.92 -10.61
C GLU A 184 1.44 -35.21 -11.65
N LYS A 185 0.50 -34.40 -11.16
CA LYS A 185 -0.41 -33.62 -12.00
C LYS A 185 0.34 -32.64 -12.90
N ALA A 186 1.39 -31.99 -12.39
CA ALA A 186 2.21 -31.08 -13.20
C ALA A 186 2.92 -31.83 -14.35
N ARG A 187 3.56 -32.97 -14.05
CA ARG A 187 4.32 -33.75 -15.04
C ARG A 187 3.44 -34.45 -16.08
N ALA A 188 2.16 -34.72 -15.76
CA ALA A 188 1.20 -35.27 -16.71
C ALA A 188 0.90 -34.35 -17.91
N HIS A 189 1.20 -33.05 -17.82
CA HIS A 189 1.04 -32.12 -18.94
C HIS A 189 2.12 -32.35 -20.01
N LYS A 190 1.74 -32.17 -21.29
CA LYS A 190 2.66 -32.25 -22.42
C LYS A 190 3.65 -31.09 -22.40
N PRO A 191 4.98 -31.33 -22.42
CA PRO A 191 6.00 -30.29 -22.34
C PRO A 191 5.79 -29.14 -23.33
N GLU A 192 5.35 -29.45 -24.55
CA GLU A 192 5.21 -28.50 -25.66
C GLU A 192 4.08 -27.48 -25.47
N THR A 193 3.25 -27.67 -24.45
CA THR A 193 2.07 -26.83 -24.17
C THR A 193 1.99 -26.35 -22.71
N ASP A 194 2.99 -26.69 -21.90
CA ASP A 194 3.00 -26.42 -20.45
C ASP A 194 3.61 -25.04 -20.15
N PHE A 195 2.86 -23.99 -20.47
CA PHE A 195 3.34 -22.60 -20.42
C PHE A 195 3.11 -21.90 -19.06
N GLY A 196 4.19 -21.30 -18.55
CA GLY A 196 4.25 -20.54 -17.31
C GLY A 196 3.72 -19.12 -17.43
N PHE A 197 4.17 -18.36 -18.44
CA PHE A 197 3.97 -16.91 -18.46
C PHE A 197 2.60 -16.47 -19.01
N SER A 198 1.77 -15.73 -18.28
CA SER A 198 1.89 -15.31 -16.86
C SER A 198 1.05 -16.20 -15.93
N SER A 199 1.27 -16.09 -14.61
CA SER A 199 0.65 -16.95 -13.58
C SER A 199 -0.86 -16.68 -13.42
N GLY A 200 -1.68 -17.69 -13.67
CA GLY A 200 -3.14 -17.64 -13.47
C GLY A 200 -3.56 -17.64 -12.00
N HIS A 201 -2.86 -18.38 -11.14
CA HIS A 201 -3.10 -18.35 -9.70
C HIS A 201 -2.86 -16.97 -9.12
N THR A 202 -1.78 -16.29 -9.54
CA THR A 202 -1.48 -14.94 -9.09
C THR A 202 -2.50 -13.93 -9.60
N PHE A 203 -2.91 -14.04 -10.87
CA PHE A 203 -3.98 -13.22 -11.44
C PHE A 203 -5.27 -13.31 -10.60
N ARG A 204 -5.74 -14.54 -10.33
CA ARG A 204 -6.95 -14.76 -9.51
C ARG A 204 -6.80 -14.24 -8.09
N GLY A 205 -5.63 -14.44 -7.47
CA GLY A 205 -5.32 -13.91 -6.15
C GLY A 205 -5.42 -12.39 -6.08
N TYR A 206 -4.85 -11.67 -7.04
CA TYR A 206 -4.92 -10.20 -7.08
C TYR A 206 -6.31 -9.68 -7.44
N MET A 207 -7.04 -10.33 -8.35
CA MET A 207 -8.45 -10.02 -8.63
C MET A 207 -9.30 -10.11 -7.36
N ALA A 208 -9.21 -11.25 -6.66
CA ALA A 208 -9.94 -11.48 -5.42
C ALA A 208 -9.53 -10.47 -4.34
N ALA A 209 -8.23 -10.21 -4.19
CA ALA A 209 -7.73 -9.34 -3.14
C ALA A 209 -8.22 -7.91 -3.30
N LEU A 210 -8.20 -7.40 -4.52
CA LEU A 210 -8.68 -6.05 -4.79
C LEU A 210 -10.20 -5.96 -4.66
N GLY A 211 -10.95 -6.98 -5.09
CA GLY A 211 -12.40 -7.03 -4.89
C GLY A 211 -12.81 -7.03 -3.42
N TYR A 212 -12.17 -7.86 -2.59
CA TYR A 212 -12.45 -7.86 -1.15
C TYR A 212 -11.90 -6.61 -0.45
N ALA A 213 -10.77 -6.06 -0.89
CA ALA A 213 -10.25 -4.79 -0.37
C ALA A 213 -11.15 -3.59 -0.74
N TYR A 214 -11.85 -3.66 -1.87
CA TYR A 214 -12.86 -2.67 -2.23
C TYR A 214 -14.00 -2.67 -1.21
N VAL A 215 -14.49 -3.86 -0.84
CA VAL A 215 -15.58 -4.06 0.12
C VAL A 215 -15.16 -3.77 1.56
N PHE A 216 -13.95 -4.18 1.94
CA PHE A 216 -13.38 -4.09 3.29
C PHE A 216 -12.04 -3.33 3.26
N PRO A 217 -12.05 -2.02 2.96
CA PRO A 217 -10.83 -1.23 2.83
C PRO A 217 -10.01 -1.11 4.13
N GLU A 218 -10.60 -1.41 5.28
CA GLU A 218 -9.93 -1.54 6.58
C GLU A 218 -8.95 -2.71 6.64
N ARG A 219 -9.07 -3.68 5.72
CA ARG A 219 -8.22 -4.87 5.59
C ARG A 219 -7.42 -4.90 4.29
N TYR A 220 -7.27 -3.75 3.62
CA TYR A 220 -6.67 -3.64 2.28
C TYR A 220 -5.32 -4.39 2.16
N GLN A 221 -4.37 -4.08 3.05
CA GLN A 221 -3.05 -4.71 3.05
C GLN A 221 -3.11 -6.21 3.38
N ALA A 222 -4.07 -6.67 4.20
CA ALA A 222 -4.22 -8.08 4.51
C ALA A 222 -4.60 -8.91 3.28
N PHE A 223 -5.51 -8.39 2.44
CA PHE A 223 -5.83 -9.05 1.17
C PHE A 223 -4.65 -9.05 0.20
N LEU A 224 -3.93 -7.91 0.10
CA LEU A 224 -2.72 -7.83 -0.73
C LEU A 224 -1.63 -8.80 -0.28
N LYS A 225 -1.43 -8.95 1.03
CA LYS A 225 -0.50 -9.94 1.62
C LYS A 225 -0.85 -11.33 1.09
N VAL A 226 -2.11 -11.74 1.19
CA VAL A 226 -2.53 -13.08 0.78
C VAL A 226 -2.37 -13.28 -0.73
N ALA A 227 -2.68 -12.29 -1.56
CA ALA A 227 -2.42 -12.35 -3.00
C ALA A 227 -0.93 -12.50 -3.34
N SER A 228 -0.07 -11.79 -2.61
CA SER A 228 1.39 -11.93 -2.72
C SER A 228 1.87 -13.32 -2.29
N ASP A 229 1.33 -13.87 -1.20
CA ASP A 229 1.63 -15.23 -0.73
C ASP A 229 1.18 -16.29 -1.74
N ILE A 230 0.01 -16.14 -2.36
CA ILE A 230 -0.44 -17.03 -3.44
C ILE A 230 0.57 -17.02 -4.59
N GLY A 231 1.03 -15.86 -5.03
CA GLY A 231 2.05 -15.76 -6.06
C GLY A 231 3.36 -16.45 -5.67
N PHE A 232 3.88 -16.11 -4.49
CA PHE A 232 5.12 -16.68 -3.98
C PHE A 232 5.04 -18.20 -3.78
N SER A 233 3.88 -18.72 -3.36
CA SER A 233 3.64 -20.16 -3.26
C SER A 233 3.85 -20.90 -4.59
N ARG A 234 3.58 -20.23 -5.73
CA ARG A 234 3.81 -20.84 -7.05
C ARG A 234 5.29 -20.91 -7.40
N ASN A 235 6.08 -19.95 -6.93
CA ASN A 235 7.54 -19.96 -7.05
C ASN A 235 8.12 -21.08 -6.17
N ARG A 236 7.74 -21.13 -4.89
CA ARG A 236 8.17 -22.19 -3.95
C ARG A 236 7.79 -23.58 -4.42
N ALA A 237 6.62 -23.75 -5.02
CA ALA A 237 6.18 -25.03 -5.57
C ALA A 237 6.93 -25.46 -6.85
N GLY A 238 7.81 -24.62 -7.40
CA GLY A 238 8.52 -24.88 -8.66
C GLY A 238 7.63 -24.77 -9.90
N MET A 239 6.46 -24.14 -9.80
CA MET A 239 5.43 -24.13 -10.85
C MET A 239 5.49 -22.90 -11.76
N HIS A 240 6.01 -21.79 -11.26
CA HIS A 240 6.07 -20.50 -11.95
C HIS A 240 7.37 -19.77 -11.66
N ASN A 241 7.88 -19.08 -12.68
CA ASN A 241 8.99 -18.15 -12.56
C ASN A 241 8.55 -16.86 -11.83
N CYS A 242 9.49 -16.07 -11.31
CA CYS A 242 9.21 -14.78 -10.67
C CYS A 242 8.54 -13.83 -11.69
N LEU A 243 9.02 -13.79 -12.93
CA LEU A 243 8.41 -12.98 -14.00
C LEU A 243 6.96 -13.42 -14.30
N ASP A 244 6.65 -14.72 -14.24
CA ASP A 244 5.27 -15.21 -14.39
C ASP A 244 4.35 -14.64 -13.33
N VAL A 245 4.82 -14.61 -12.08
CA VAL A 245 4.06 -14.10 -10.92
C VAL A 245 3.92 -12.58 -10.99
N MET A 246 4.97 -11.85 -11.33
CA MET A 246 4.93 -10.40 -11.57
C MET A 246 3.91 -10.05 -12.66
N GLY A 247 3.93 -10.77 -13.79
CA GLY A 247 2.96 -10.57 -14.87
C GLY A 247 1.53 -10.93 -14.48
N GLY A 248 1.34 -11.96 -13.67
CA GLY A 248 0.01 -12.34 -13.15
C GLY A 248 -0.58 -11.25 -12.25
N ARG A 249 0.25 -10.67 -11.37
CA ARG A 249 -0.12 -9.51 -10.54
C ARG A 249 -0.53 -8.30 -11.39
N MET A 250 0.27 -7.95 -12.38
CA MET A 250 0.03 -6.77 -13.24
C MET A 250 -1.33 -6.86 -13.93
N VAL A 251 -1.61 -8.00 -14.56
CA VAL A 251 -2.88 -8.21 -15.27
C VAL A 251 -4.05 -8.32 -14.30
N GLY A 252 -3.87 -8.97 -13.14
CA GLY A 252 -4.92 -9.06 -12.12
C GLY A 252 -5.29 -7.68 -11.57
N THR A 253 -4.30 -6.82 -11.36
CA THR A 253 -4.49 -5.44 -10.89
C THR A 253 -5.24 -4.61 -11.93
N ALA A 254 -4.80 -4.64 -13.19
CA ALA A 254 -5.45 -3.92 -14.28
C ALA A 254 -6.89 -4.38 -14.53
N THR A 255 -7.14 -5.69 -14.41
CA THR A 255 -8.47 -6.26 -14.61
C THR A 255 -9.42 -5.92 -13.46
N ALA A 256 -8.92 -5.86 -12.22
CA ALA A 256 -9.73 -5.39 -11.09
C ALA A 256 -10.13 -3.92 -11.27
N ALA A 257 -9.19 -3.06 -11.65
CA ALA A 257 -9.49 -1.66 -11.97
C ALA A 257 -10.52 -1.54 -13.10
N ALA A 258 -10.39 -2.35 -14.16
CA ALA A 258 -11.35 -2.38 -15.26
C ALA A 258 -12.75 -2.81 -14.81
N MET A 259 -12.84 -3.83 -13.95
CA MET A 259 -14.10 -4.28 -13.35
C MET A 259 -14.77 -3.18 -12.52
N PHE A 260 -13.98 -2.41 -11.76
CA PHE A 260 -14.47 -1.31 -10.92
C PHE A 260 -14.93 -0.09 -11.74
N CYS A 261 -14.21 0.25 -12.81
CA CYS A 261 -14.58 1.34 -13.70
C CYS A 261 -15.82 1.05 -14.54
N ASP A 262 -16.27 -0.20 -14.61
CA ASP A 262 -17.40 -0.60 -15.43
C ASP A 262 -18.73 -0.11 -14.87
N PRO A 263 -19.50 0.72 -15.61
CA PRO A 263 -20.80 1.20 -15.14
C PRO A 263 -21.80 0.07 -14.84
N GLU A 264 -21.70 -1.07 -15.52
CA GLU A 264 -22.59 -2.22 -15.28
C GLU A 264 -22.38 -2.86 -13.91
N ASN A 265 -21.17 -2.75 -13.36
CA ASN A 265 -20.81 -3.33 -12.06
C ASN A 265 -21.05 -2.37 -10.89
N ARG A 266 -21.31 -1.08 -11.17
CA ARG A 266 -21.36 -0.02 -10.16
C ARG A 266 -22.38 -0.28 -9.05
N GLN A 267 -23.57 -0.78 -9.42
CA GLN A 267 -24.62 -1.06 -8.45
C GLN A 267 -24.19 -2.18 -7.49
N LEU A 268 -23.71 -3.29 -8.05
CA LEU A 268 -23.23 -4.43 -7.27
C LEU A 268 -22.07 -4.04 -6.34
N LEU A 269 -21.12 -3.23 -6.82
CA LEU A 269 -20.00 -2.73 -6.02
C LEU A 269 -20.46 -1.86 -4.85
N LEU A 270 -21.44 -0.99 -5.07
CA LEU A 270 -22.02 -0.14 -4.02
C LEU A 270 -22.76 -0.97 -2.97
N GLU A 271 -23.56 -1.94 -3.40
CA GLU A 271 -24.31 -2.84 -2.51
C GLU A 271 -23.36 -3.72 -1.69
N ALA A 272 -22.39 -4.36 -2.34
CA ALA A 272 -21.37 -5.16 -1.66
C ALA A 272 -20.57 -4.32 -0.66
N ARG A 273 -20.19 -3.08 -1.00
CA ARG A 273 -19.51 -2.17 -0.08
C ARG A 273 -20.39 -1.82 1.12
N THR A 274 -21.67 -1.55 0.90
CA THR A 274 -22.64 -1.23 1.96
C THR A 274 -22.82 -2.41 2.91
N GLU A 275 -22.94 -3.63 2.38
CA GLU A 275 -22.96 -4.86 3.18
C GLU A 275 -21.66 -5.03 3.98
N GLY A 276 -20.51 -4.74 3.36
CA GLY A 276 -19.21 -4.82 4.03
C GLY A 276 -19.10 -3.88 5.22
N ASP A 277 -19.59 -2.65 5.08
CA ASP A 277 -19.67 -1.68 6.18
C ASP A 277 -20.58 -2.15 7.31
N VAL A 278 -21.76 -2.67 6.98
CA VAL A 278 -22.70 -3.22 7.97
C VAL A 278 -22.09 -4.43 8.68
N PHE A 279 -21.41 -5.30 7.93
CA PHE A 279 -20.74 -6.47 8.48
C PHE A 279 -19.66 -6.07 9.48
N LEU A 280 -18.72 -5.20 9.12
CA LEU A 280 -17.64 -4.81 10.02
C LEU A 280 -18.15 -4.16 11.31
N ARG A 281 -19.18 -3.32 11.24
CA ARG A 281 -19.81 -2.70 12.42
C ARG A 281 -20.54 -3.66 13.32
N SER A 282 -20.93 -4.83 12.80
CA SER A 282 -21.58 -5.88 13.60
C SER A 282 -20.59 -6.68 14.46
N LEU A 283 -19.28 -6.51 14.23
CA LEU A 283 -18.25 -7.24 14.95
C LEU A 283 -17.98 -6.58 16.31
N GLU A 284 -18.11 -7.36 17.39
CA GLU A 284 -17.92 -6.89 18.77
C GLU A 284 -16.47 -6.48 19.07
N ASN A 285 -15.51 -7.11 18.40
CA ASN A 285 -14.10 -6.80 18.43
C ASN A 285 -13.64 -6.67 16.99
N GLU A 286 -13.57 -5.45 16.45
CA GLU A 286 -12.91 -5.22 15.16
C GLU A 286 -11.42 -5.60 15.28
N ASN A 287 -11.11 -6.89 15.10
CA ASN A 287 -9.75 -7.35 14.92
C ASN A 287 -9.33 -6.96 13.52
N LYS A 288 -8.94 -5.69 13.35
CA LYS A 288 -8.28 -5.23 12.13
C LYS A 288 -7.10 -6.17 11.90
N THR A 289 -7.04 -6.85 10.75
CA THR A 289 -5.92 -7.72 10.46
C THR A 289 -4.64 -6.91 10.61
N VAL A 290 -3.86 -7.19 11.65
CA VAL A 290 -2.59 -6.51 11.89
C VAL A 290 -1.58 -7.16 10.97
N VAL A 291 -1.44 -6.60 9.77
CA VAL A 291 -0.26 -6.86 8.97
C VAL A 291 0.97 -6.33 9.73
N THR A 292 2.07 -7.07 9.67
CA THR A 292 3.31 -6.72 10.35
C THR A 292 4.27 -6.02 9.40
N ASP A 293 5.28 -5.33 9.94
CA ASP A 293 6.38 -4.79 9.14
C ASP A 293 7.12 -5.88 8.34
N ALA A 294 7.09 -7.13 8.81
CA ALA A 294 7.67 -8.25 8.08
C ALA A 294 6.83 -8.62 6.85
N ASP A 295 5.51 -8.54 6.95
CA ASP A 295 4.59 -8.77 5.82
C ASP A 295 4.74 -7.70 4.76
N GLU A 296 4.89 -6.45 5.19
CA GLU A 296 5.18 -5.32 4.31
C GLU A 296 6.49 -5.52 3.55
N ARG A 297 7.59 -5.81 4.27
CA ARG A 297 8.90 -6.06 3.63
C ARG A 297 8.83 -7.21 2.64
N ALA A 298 8.14 -8.30 3.00
CA ALA A 298 7.96 -9.44 2.11
C ALA A 298 7.11 -9.07 0.87
N TYR A 299 6.07 -8.26 1.03
CA TYR A 299 5.27 -7.77 -0.09
C TYR A 299 6.12 -6.91 -1.03
N GLU A 300 6.85 -5.93 -0.51
CA GLU A 300 7.70 -5.02 -1.28
C GLU A 300 8.83 -5.75 -2.00
N GLU A 301 9.50 -6.70 -1.34
CA GLU A 301 10.53 -7.54 -1.95
C GLU A 301 9.96 -8.30 -3.17
N ARG A 302 8.75 -8.86 -3.04
CA ARG A 302 8.08 -9.62 -4.11
C ARG A 302 7.48 -8.74 -5.22
N LEU A 303 7.52 -7.41 -5.09
CA LEU A 303 7.17 -6.54 -6.21
C LEU A 303 8.22 -6.61 -7.32
N THR A 304 9.47 -6.91 -6.97
CA THR A 304 10.63 -6.97 -7.88
C THR A 304 11.40 -8.28 -7.78
N TYR A 305 11.13 -9.15 -6.80
CA TYR A 305 11.87 -10.39 -6.54
C TYR A 305 13.40 -10.23 -6.43
N GLY A 306 13.88 -9.04 -6.07
CA GLY A 306 15.30 -8.75 -5.98
C GLY A 306 16.02 -8.62 -7.33
N PHE A 307 15.29 -8.59 -8.46
CA PHE A 307 15.89 -8.30 -9.76
C PHE A 307 16.61 -6.96 -9.73
N ALA A 308 17.82 -6.90 -10.29
CA ALA A 308 18.48 -5.63 -10.56
C ALA A 308 17.75 -4.88 -11.70
N PRO A 309 17.75 -3.54 -11.70
CA PRO A 309 17.29 -2.79 -12.86
C PRO A 309 18.08 -3.14 -14.12
N VAL A 310 17.38 -3.35 -15.23
CA VAL A 310 17.91 -3.67 -16.56
C VAL A 310 17.59 -2.59 -17.60
N GLY A 311 16.65 -1.70 -17.29
CA GLY A 311 16.27 -0.55 -18.11
C GLY A 311 16.70 0.79 -17.49
N THR A 312 16.14 1.87 -18.02
CA THR A 312 16.38 3.24 -17.52
C THR A 312 15.80 3.41 -16.11
N VAL A 313 16.60 3.87 -15.16
CA VAL A 313 16.23 3.98 -13.72
C VAL A 313 15.59 5.32 -13.31
N ASN A 314 15.47 6.26 -14.25
CA ASN A 314 14.98 7.62 -13.99
C ASN A 314 13.73 7.97 -14.82
N GLN A 315 12.92 6.98 -15.21
CA GLN A 315 11.68 7.27 -15.92
C GLN A 315 10.60 7.77 -14.96
N PRO A 316 9.81 8.78 -15.37
CA PRO A 316 8.66 9.20 -14.62
C PRO A 316 7.70 8.05 -14.29
N MET A 317 7.13 8.04 -13.09
CA MET A 317 6.01 7.16 -12.74
C MET A 317 4.79 7.52 -13.57
N ARG A 318 4.25 6.53 -14.27
CA ARG A 318 2.96 6.64 -14.97
C ARG A 318 1.89 6.01 -14.11
N VAL A 319 0.74 6.67 -14.01
CA VAL A 319 -0.45 6.09 -13.38
C VAL A 319 -1.43 5.72 -14.49
N PRO A 320 -1.77 4.44 -14.65
CA PRO A 320 -2.75 4.03 -15.66
C PRO A 320 -4.09 4.75 -15.44
N LYS A 321 -4.85 5.01 -16.50
CA LYS A 321 -6.23 5.52 -16.37
C LYS A 321 -7.07 4.49 -15.62
N GLY A 322 -7.94 4.95 -14.72
CA GLY A 322 -8.81 4.09 -13.94
C GLY A 322 -8.10 3.42 -12.76
N ALA A 323 -6.78 3.50 -12.62
CA ALA A 323 -6.11 2.94 -11.45
C ALA A 323 -6.54 3.63 -10.14
N GLU A 324 -6.98 4.88 -10.18
CA GLU A 324 -7.48 5.62 -9.02
C GLU A 324 -8.69 5.00 -8.31
N VAL A 325 -9.48 4.16 -9.00
CA VAL A 325 -10.63 3.47 -8.39
C VAL A 325 -10.18 2.35 -7.45
N LEU A 326 -8.95 1.84 -7.60
CA LEU A 326 -8.36 0.86 -6.68
C LEU A 326 -8.22 1.38 -5.25
N LEU A 327 -8.31 2.70 -5.06
CA LEU A 327 -8.19 3.37 -3.77
C LEU A 327 -9.47 4.11 -3.36
N GLU A 328 -10.57 4.02 -4.12
CA GLU A 328 -11.72 4.91 -3.90
C GLU A 328 -12.47 4.65 -2.59
N THR A 329 -12.61 3.38 -2.20
CA THR A 329 -13.21 3.02 -0.91
C THR A 329 -12.21 3.14 0.25
N ARG A 330 -10.89 3.05 -0.05
CA ARG A 330 -9.83 3.29 0.93
C ARG A 330 -9.70 4.77 1.29
N PHE A 331 -9.83 5.67 0.31
CA PHE A 331 -9.77 7.12 0.49
C PHE A 331 -11.02 7.80 -0.08
N PRO A 332 -12.20 7.62 0.54
CA PRO A 332 -13.47 8.14 0.03
C PRO A 332 -13.55 9.68 0.04
N TYR A 333 -12.67 10.34 0.81
CA TYR A 333 -12.60 11.79 0.95
C TYR A 333 -11.60 12.46 -0.02
N LEU A 334 -10.85 11.68 -0.80
CA LEU A 334 -9.94 12.19 -1.83
C LEU A 334 -10.65 12.29 -3.18
N SER A 335 -10.23 13.23 -4.03
CA SER A 335 -10.65 13.25 -5.44
C SER A 335 -9.95 12.15 -6.23
N ALA A 336 -10.41 11.89 -7.46
CA ALA A 336 -9.73 10.97 -8.37
C ALA A 336 -8.28 11.40 -8.60
N GLU A 337 -8.03 12.69 -8.84
CA GLU A 337 -6.70 13.26 -9.04
C GLU A 337 -5.79 13.07 -7.83
N ALA A 338 -6.34 13.30 -6.62
CA ALA A 338 -5.59 13.07 -5.38
C ALA A 338 -5.24 11.58 -5.20
N ARG A 339 -6.14 10.65 -5.53
CA ARG A 339 -5.83 9.21 -5.53
C ARG A 339 -4.78 8.83 -6.57
N ARG A 340 -4.80 9.45 -7.75
CA ARG A 340 -3.73 9.28 -8.75
C ARG A 340 -2.38 9.77 -8.21
N LEU A 341 -2.37 10.89 -7.48
CA LEU A 341 -1.16 11.39 -6.86
C LEU A 341 -0.63 10.45 -5.75
N VAL A 342 -1.51 9.82 -4.97
CA VAL A 342 -1.14 8.75 -4.03
C VAL A 342 -0.45 7.60 -4.78
N LEU A 343 -1.04 7.11 -5.87
CA LEU A 343 -0.44 6.02 -6.68
C LEU A 343 0.91 6.43 -7.29
N ALA A 344 1.03 7.67 -7.77
CA ALA A 344 2.25 8.18 -8.39
C ALA A 344 3.41 8.31 -7.38
N THR A 345 3.12 8.82 -6.18
CA THR A 345 4.12 9.13 -5.15
C THR A 345 4.55 7.92 -4.34
N THR A 346 3.80 6.82 -4.43
CA THR A 346 4.12 5.54 -3.79
C THR A 346 4.67 4.50 -4.77
N GLY A 347 4.65 4.79 -6.06
CA GLY A 347 5.12 3.89 -7.12
C GLY A 347 6.60 3.52 -7.03
N LEU A 348 6.94 2.37 -7.62
CA LEU A 348 8.30 1.85 -7.68
C LEU A 348 9.19 2.69 -8.63
N PRO A 349 10.51 2.74 -8.40
CA PRO A 349 11.46 3.23 -9.39
C PRO A 349 11.36 2.47 -10.71
N SER A 350 11.77 3.10 -11.81
CA SER A 350 11.81 2.45 -13.13
C SER A 350 13.03 1.56 -13.29
N GLY A 351 13.06 0.80 -14.38
CA GLY A 351 14.19 0.01 -14.83
C GLY A 351 14.13 -1.45 -14.44
N TYR A 352 13.21 -1.84 -13.54
CA TYR A 352 13.05 -3.25 -13.15
C TYR A 352 12.44 -4.08 -14.30
N PRO A 353 12.86 -5.35 -14.45
CA PRO A 353 12.31 -6.22 -15.48
C PRO A 353 10.79 -6.26 -15.46
N LEU A 354 10.17 -6.19 -16.64
CA LEU A 354 8.72 -6.21 -16.88
C LEU A 354 7.94 -4.99 -16.35
N LEU A 355 8.45 -4.23 -15.37
CA LEU A 355 7.63 -3.26 -14.63
C LEU A 355 7.39 -1.93 -15.36
N ASP A 356 8.27 -1.55 -16.29
CA ASP A 356 8.15 -0.31 -17.06
C ASP A 356 7.12 -0.39 -18.20
N ASP A 357 5.99 -1.06 -18.00
CA ASP A 357 4.96 -1.18 -19.02
C ASP A 357 4.41 0.18 -19.46
N GLU A 358 3.98 0.26 -20.72
CA GLU A 358 3.53 1.50 -21.36
C GLU A 358 2.48 2.27 -20.53
N GLU A 359 1.58 1.56 -19.85
CA GLU A 359 0.51 2.18 -19.05
C GLU A 359 0.93 2.51 -17.60
N GLY A 360 1.83 1.71 -17.01
CA GLY A 360 2.38 1.91 -15.67
C GLY A 360 1.83 0.97 -14.58
N TRP A 361 1.17 -0.13 -14.96
CA TRP A 361 0.60 -1.10 -14.02
C TRP A 361 1.67 -1.82 -13.17
N GLY A 362 2.83 -2.11 -13.74
CA GLY A 362 3.93 -2.85 -13.13
C GLY A 362 4.59 -2.14 -11.97
N ARG A 363 4.56 -0.80 -11.97
CA ARG A 363 5.20 0.03 -10.95
C ARG A 363 4.28 0.46 -9.82
N LEU A 364 3.00 0.05 -9.83
CA LEU A 364 2.09 0.35 -8.71
C LEU A 364 2.53 -0.41 -7.45
N ASN A 365 2.68 0.33 -6.34
CA ASN A 365 2.84 -0.24 -5.00
C ASN A 365 1.58 0.03 -4.18
N LEU A 366 0.60 -0.86 -4.27
CA LEU A 366 -0.70 -0.67 -3.65
C LEU A 366 -0.67 -0.80 -2.12
N TRP A 367 0.33 -1.49 -1.56
CA TRP A 367 0.53 -1.53 -0.11
C TRP A 367 0.85 -0.13 0.42
N ARG A 368 1.86 0.51 -0.18
CA ARG A 368 2.21 1.88 0.17
C ARG A 368 1.12 2.88 -0.16
N ALA A 369 0.44 2.71 -1.29
CA ALA A 369 -0.67 3.57 -1.65
C ALA A 369 -1.79 3.55 -0.60
N ALA A 370 -2.11 2.38 -0.03
CA ALA A 370 -3.13 2.25 1.02
C ALA A 370 -2.76 2.92 2.36
N ASP A 371 -1.49 3.32 2.54
CA ASP A 371 -1.00 4.09 3.69
C ASP A 371 -0.97 5.61 3.46
N GLY A 372 -1.49 6.09 2.33
CA GLY A 372 -1.62 7.50 2.00
C GLY A 372 -0.54 7.99 1.03
N PHE A 373 -0.34 9.30 0.97
CA PHE A 373 0.65 9.91 0.07
C PHE A 373 2.08 9.44 0.39
N GLY A 374 2.91 9.24 -0.63
CA GLY A 374 4.37 9.07 -0.45
C GLY A 374 5.11 10.41 -0.48
N ALA A 375 4.52 11.42 -1.12
CA ALA A 375 5.02 12.79 -1.20
C ALA A 375 3.89 13.78 -1.48
N LEU A 376 4.14 15.05 -1.17
CA LEU A 376 3.33 16.22 -1.54
C LEU A 376 4.14 17.09 -2.51
N PRO A 377 4.14 16.79 -3.82
CA PRO A 377 4.81 17.62 -4.81
C PRO A 377 4.18 19.01 -4.97
N SER A 378 2.91 19.14 -4.61
CA SER A 378 2.13 20.37 -4.65
C SER A 378 1.19 20.40 -3.45
N ASP A 379 0.54 21.54 -3.23
CA ASP A 379 -0.45 21.68 -2.17
C ASP A 379 -1.58 20.65 -2.33
N VAL A 380 -1.91 19.98 -1.23
CA VAL A 380 -2.98 18.98 -1.17
C VAL A 380 -3.99 19.41 -0.12
N ARG A 381 -5.25 19.53 -0.54
CA ARG A 381 -6.38 19.78 0.36
C ARG A 381 -7.16 18.50 0.62
N VAL A 382 -7.36 18.17 1.89
CA VAL A 382 -8.13 17.03 2.37
C VAL A 382 -9.33 17.52 3.17
N THR A 383 -10.54 17.22 2.69
CA THR A 383 -11.79 17.58 3.38
C THR A 383 -12.48 16.32 3.90
N MET A 384 -12.39 16.09 5.20
CA MET A 384 -12.94 14.90 5.88
C MET A 384 -14.21 15.27 6.63
N ARG A 385 -15.30 14.54 6.37
CA ARG A 385 -16.62 14.77 6.97
C ARG A 385 -17.00 13.60 7.87
N ALA A 386 -17.15 13.85 9.17
CA ALA A 386 -17.47 12.82 10.15
C ALA A 386 -18.84 12.19 9.92
N GLU A 387 -19.80 12.94 9.38
CA GLU A 387 -21.11 12.43 8.98
C GLU A 387 -21.06 11.27 7.98
N ASN A 388 -20.00 11.20 7.16
CA ASN A 388 -19.79 10.13 6.17
C ASN A 388 -19.17 8.86 6.78
N GLN A 389 -18.80 8.89 8.07
CA GLN A 389 -18.34 7.73 8.84
C GLN A 389 -17.08 7.07 8.24
N GLY A 390 -16.65 5.92 8.79
CA GLY A 390 -15.48 5.17 8.34
C GLY A 390 -14.22 6.06 8.18
N PHE A 391 -13.51 5.88 7.06
CA PHE A 391 -12.32 6.68 6.74
C PHE A 391 -12.60 8.18 6.55
N SER A 392 -13.84 8.59 6.23
CA SER A 392 -14.18 10.02 6.18
C SER A 392 -14.26 10.66 7.56
N ALA A 393 -14.54 9.88 8.60
CA ALA A 393 -14.55 10.34 9.98
C ALA A 393 -13.17 10.28 10.63
N ARG A 394 -12.41 9.21 10.40
CA ARG A 394 -11.04 9.07 10.91
C ARG A 394 -10.20 8.19 9.97
N ASP A 395 -9.04 8.68 9.58
CA ASP A 395 -8.05 7.92 8.81
C ASP A 395 -6.62 8.14 9.34
N CYS A 396 -5.72 7.21 9.04
CA CYS A 396 -4.31 7.27 9.39
C CYS A 396 -3.45 7.12 8.13
N TRP A 397 -2.56 8.09 7.90
CA TRP A 397 -1.50 8.03 6.91
C TRP A 397 -0.19 7.63 7.57
N ARG A 398 0.40 6.54 7.07
CA ARG A 398 1.56 5.88 7.71
C ARG A 398 2.86 6.07 6.95
N ASN A 399 2.79 6.47 5.69
CA ASN A 399 3.98 6.73 4.88
C ASN A 399 4.82 7.88 5.44
N ASN A 400 6.13 7.83 5.18
CA ASN A 400 7.02 8.98 5.35
C ASN A 400 6.83 9.91 4.15
N ILE A 401 6.16 11.04 4.38
CA ILE A 401 5.76 11.97 3.34
C ILE A 401 6.83 13.07 3.19
N HIS A 402 7.34 13.26 1.99
CA HIS A 402 8.28 14.32 1.62
C HIS A 402 7.69 15.26 0.56
N GLY A 403 8.45 16.26 0.07
CA GLY A 403 8.03 17.16 -1.01
C GLY A 403 7.79 18.60 -0.57
N GLU A 404 7.53 19.49 -1.53
CA GLU A 404 7.48 20.94 -1.28
C GLU A 404 6.08 21.47 -0.96
N GLY A 405 5.04 20.67 -1.21
CA GLY A 405 3.63 21.04 -1.07
C GLY A 405 3.16 21.17 0.37
N GLN A 406 2.15 22.01 0.57
CA GLN A 406 1.42 22.15 1.83
C GLN A 406 0.33 21.09 1.97
N LEU A 407 0.15 20.55 3.18
CA LEU A 407 -1.03 19.78 3.54
C LEU A 407 -2.10 20.69 4.17
N VAL A 408 -3.28 20.77 3.57
CA VAL A 408 -4.43 21.49 4.12
C VAL A 408 -5.50 20.51 4.59
N LYS A 409 -5.74 20.46 5.91
CA LYS A 409 -6.82 19.66 6.52
C LYS A 409 -8.05 20.52 6.80
N ALA A 410 -9.19 20.10 6.23
CA ALA A 410 -10.50 20.73 6.39
C ALA A 410 -11.59 19.70 6.73
N GLY A 411 -12.79 20.18 7.03
CA GLY A 411 -13.90 19.37 7.54
C GLY A 411 -13.70 18.93 8.99
N ASP A 412 -14.69 18.28 9.59
CA ASP A 412 -14.75 17.94 11.02
C ASP A 412 -14.11 16.59 11.39
N GLY A 413 -13.75 15.76 10.40
CA GLY A 413 -13.08 14.48 10.61
C GLY A 413 -11.64 14.59 11.13
N VAL A 414 -11.05 13.43 11.45
CA VAL A 414 -9.72 13.29 12.05
C VAL A 414 -8.72 12.68 11.06
N LEU A 415 -7.60 13.37 10.82
CA LEU A 415 -6.47 12.81 10.10
C LEU A 415 -5.34 12.49 11.08
N VAL A 416 -4.90 11.23 11.12
CA VAL A 416 -3.73 10.80 11.87
C VAL A 416 -2.53 10.76 10.93
N LEU A 417 -1.41 11.36 11.36
CA LEU A 417 -0.13 11.33 10.66
C LEU A 417 0.88 10.58 11.55
N SER A 418 1.21 9.35 11.17
CA SER A 418 2.12 8.49 11.95
C SER A 418 3.50 8.30 11.32
N GLY A 419 3.70 8.76 10.08
CA GLY A 419 4.99 8.74 9.39
C GLY A 419 5.96 9.81 9.88
N ALA A 420 7.26 9.57 9.68
CA ALA A 420 8.32 10.55 9.87
C ALA A 420 8.38 11.46 8.62
N ASN A 421 7.61 12.54 8.66
CA ASN A 421 7.39 13.40 7.51
C ASN A 421 8.46 14.48 7.38
N SER A 422 8.78 14.86 6.14
CA SER A 422 9.81 15.84 5.81
C SER A 422 9.35 16.88 4.76
N TYR A 423 8.07 16.90 4.39
CA TYR A 423 7.56 17.91 3.46
C TYR A 423 7.73 19.33 4.01
N THR A 424 8.06 20.27 3.12
CA THR A 424 8.51 21.62 3.50
C THR A 424 7.44 22.71 3.35
N GLY A 425 6.35 22.46 2.62
CA GLY A 425 5.25 23.42 2.45
C GLY A 425 4.41 23.67 3.71
N GLY A 426 4.60 22.83 4.73
CA GLY A 426 3.95 22.95 6.02
C GLY A 426 2.56 22.33 6.09
N THR A 427 1.90 22.51 7.23
CA THR A 427 0.59 21.93 7.52
C THR A 427 -0.39 23.01 7.94
N ARG A 428 -1.54 23.11 7.28
CA ARG A 428 -2.61 24.04 7.64
C ARG A 428 -3.86 23.29 8.06
N ILE A 429 -4.34 23.56 9.27
CA ILE A 429 -5.56 23.00 9.85
C ILE A 429 -6.64 24.08 9.83
N GLU A 430 -7.65 23.88 9.00
CA GLU A 430 -8.81 24.75 8.87
C GLU A 430 -10.05 24.19 9.59
N GLY A 431 -10.02 22.92 9.99
CA GLY A 431 -11.12 22.27 10.72
C GLY A 431 -10.81 20.83 11.12
N GLY A 432 -11.62 20.30 12.02
CA GLY A 432 -11.49 18.93 12.51
C GLY A 432 -10.24 18.77 13.36
N SER A 433 -9.56 17.63 13.23
CA SER A 433 -8.33 17.36 13.99
C SER A 433 -7.22 16.76 13.12
N ILE A 434 -5.97 17.14 13.42
CA ILE A 434 -4.79 16.33 13.08
C ILE A 434 -4.22 15.71 14.35
N TRP A 435 -3.92 14.41 14.29
CA TRP A 435 -3.21 13.68 15.34
C TRP A 435 -1.79 13.38 14.86
N ALA A 436 -0.81 13.97 15.53
CA ALA A 436 0.60 13.75 15.27
C ALA A 436 1.11 12.58 16.13
N GLU A 437 1.37 11.44 15.50
CA GLU A 437 1.85 10.21 16.18
C GLU A 437 3.34 9.96 15.98
N ASN A 438 4.01 10.79 15.17
CA ASN A 438 5.45 10.79 15.00
C ASN A 438 6.05 12.12 15.42
N ARG A 439 7.30 12.09 15.91
CA ARG A 439 8.10 13.27 16.25
C ARG A 439 8.08 14.35 15.16
N THR A 440 8.13 13.95 13.88
CA THR A 440 8.17 14.88 12.73
C THR A 440 6.90 14.85 11.90
N ALA A 441 5.77 14.42 12.47
CA ALA A 441 4.53 14.15 11.73
C ALA A 441 4.02 15.34 10.90
N LEU A 442 4.29 16.59 11.30
CA LEU A 442 3.83 17.79 10.57
C LEU A 442 4.83 18.31 9.51
N GLY A 443 5.90 17.57 9.24
CA GLY A 443 6.92 17.92 8.27
C GLY A 443 7.90 18.99 8.75
N ALA A 444 8.72 19.47 7.81
CA ALA A 444 9.74 20.50 8.04
C ALA A 444 9.22 21.93 7.80
N GLY A 445 7.97 22.07 7.36
CA GLY A 445 7.30 23.36 7.22
C GLY A 445 6.54 23.80 8.47
N LYS A 446 6.10 25.05 8.48
CA LYS A 446 5.33 25.64 9.59
C LYS A 446 3.96 24.97 9.73
N ALA A 447 3.50 24.79 10.96
CA ALA A 447 2.13 24.40 11.29
C ALA A 447 1.25 25.63 11.52
N GLU A 448 0.09 25.69 10.86
CA GLU A 448 -0.90 26.76 10.97
C GLU A 448 -2.26 26.19 11.39
N VAL A 449 -2.72 26.51 12.59
CA VAL A 449 -4.02 26.08 13.11
C VAL A 449 -4.97 27.27 13.05
N SER A 450 -5.66 27.40 11.91
CA SER A 450 -6.65 28.47 11.68
C SER A 450 -7.94 28.21 12.46
N ALA A 451 -8.35 26.94 12.51
CA ALA A 451 -9.44 26.42 13.33
C ALA A 451 -9.25 24.91 13.52
N GLY A 452 -9.97 24.31 14.48
CA GLY A 452 -9.83 22.88 14.78
C GLY A 452 -8.68 22.60 15.74
N LYS A 453 -8.19 21.36 15.72
CA LYS A 453 -7.32 20.83 16.77
C LYS A 453 -6.03 20.20 16.24
N LEU A 454 -4.93 20.49 16.90
CA LEU A 454 -3.69 19.73 16.77
C LEU A 454 -3.48 18.88 18.03
N TYR A 455 -3.47 17.57 17.88
CA TYR A 455 -3.17 16.61 18.96
C TYR A 455 -1.71 16.18 18.87
N GLU A 456 -0.97 16.41 19.94
CA GLU A 456 0.27 15.70 20.23
C GLU A 456 -0.10 14.30 20.76
N ASN A 457 0.30 13.27 20.02
CA ASN A 457 0.06 11.86 20.36
C ASN A 457 1.33 11.02 20.15
N THR A 458 2.51 11.62 20.33
CA THR A 458 3.82 11.00 20.12
C THR A 458 4.34 10.40 21.42
N GLU A 459 5.14 9.32 21.41
CA GLU A 459 5.78 8.83 22.64
C GLU A 459 7.10 9.56 22.94
N GLY A 460 7.07 10.88 23.06
CA GLY A 460 8.24 11.73 23.26
C GLY A 460 7.99 13.14 22.73
N PRO A 461 9.01 13.84 22.23
CA PRO A 461 8.81 15.18 21.71
C PRO A 461 8.08 15.15 20.36
N LEU A 462 7.14 16.08 20.19
CA LEU A 462 6.64 16.51 18.88
C LEU A 462 7.44 17.74 18.43
N GLU A 463 8.10 17.64 17.29
CA GLU A 463 8.90 18.71 16.70
C GLU A 463 8.11 19.45 15.62
N LEU A 464 8.07 20.78 15.73
CA LEU A 464 7.42 21.67 14.78
C LEU A 464 8.43 22.68 14.26
N ALA A 465 8.51 22.88 12.94
CA ALA A 465 9.37 23.90 12.36
C ALA A 465 8.89 25.34 12.67
N GLY A 466 7.63 25.50 13.04
CA GLY A 466 7.02 26.74 13.50
C GLY A 466 5.55 26.49 13.81
N LEU A 467 4.93 27.36 14.60
CA LEU A 467 3.52 27.20 14.98
C LEU A 467 2.80 28.54 14.93
N HIS A 468 1.67 28.59 14.24
CA HIS A 468 0.76 29.72 14.27
C HIS A 468 -0.65 29.25 14.61
N MET A 469 -1.13 29.68 15.77
CA MET A 469 -2.49 29.44 16.22
C MET A 469 -3.36 30.66 15.95
N GLU A 470 -4.66 30.44 15.73
CA GLU A 470 -5.70 31.47 15.68
C GLU A 470 -6.74 31.27 16.79
N LYS A 471 -7.60 32.26 17.07
CA LYS A 471 -8.50 32.25 18.26
C LYS A 471 -9.39 31.01 18.39
N LYS A 472 -9.75 30.35 17.28
CA LYS A 472 -10.61 29.16 17.24
C LYS A 472 -9.83 27.84 17.22
N SER A 473 -8.52 27.90 17.38
CA SER A 473 -7.65 26.73 17.39
C SER A 473 -7.50 26.14 18.80
N GLU A 474 -7.22 24.85 18.84
CA GLU A 474 -6.88 24.13 20.06
C GLU A 474 -5.60 23.30 19.85
N LEU A 475 -4.65 23.43 20.77
CA LEU A 475 -3.52 22.52 20.91
C LEU A 475 -3.84 21.55 22.05
N VAL A 476 -3.78 20.24 21.80
CA VAL A 476 -4.04 19.20 22.78
C VAL A 476 -2.77 18.40 23.04
N LEU A 477 -2.33 18.37 24.29
CA LEU A 477 -1.11 17.67 24.72
C LEU A 477 -1.47 16.50 25.62
N THR A 478 -0.87 15.33 25.37
CA THR A 478 -1.06 14.15 26.23
C THR A 478 0.22 13.87 26.99
N VAL A 479 0.21 14.19 28.28
CA VAL A 479 1.37 14.10 29.16
C VAL A 479 1.35 12.77 29.92
N ARG A 480 2.08 11.78 29.40
CA ARG A 480 2.35 10.50 30.05
C ARG A 480 3.67 10.53 30.81
N LYS A 481 4.68 11.18 30.24
CA LYS A 481 6.04 11.29 30.80
C LYS A 481 6.64 12.68 30.58
N PRO A 482 7.70 13.09 31.30
CA PRO A 482 8.35 14.39 31.11
C PRO A 482 8.81 14.69 29.68
N ALA A 483 9.09 13.64 28.89
CA ALA A 483 9.53 13.77 27.51
C ALA A 483 8.39 14.10 26.53
N ASP A 484 7.13 14.06 26.96
CA ASP A 484 5.98 14.43 26.13
C ASP A 484 5.88 15.96 26.12
N ILE A 485 6.56 16.56 25.15
CA ILE A 485 6.76 18.01 25.01
C ILE A 485 6.58 18.41 23.54
N VAL A 486 6.05 19.61 23.29
CA VAL A 486 6.09 20.21 21.96
C VAL A 486 7.32 21.11 21.82
N CYS A 487 8.22 20.76 20.93
CA CYS A 487 9.40 21.53 20.57
C CYS A 487 9.13 22.33 19.29
N ILE A 488 9.18 23.66 19.37
CA ILE A 488 8.96 24.55 18.23
C ILE A 488 10.29 25.20 17.85
N ASN A 489 10.81 24.83 16.70
CA ASN A 489 12.15 25.20 16.24
C ASN A 489 12.22 26.60 15.63
N GLY A 490 11.14 27.07 14.99
CA GLY A 490 11.02 28.41 14.45
C GLY A 490 10.03 29.28 15.22
N ALA A 491 9.53 30.33 14.57
CA ALA A 491 8.64 31.29 15.20
C ALA A 491 7.30 30.65 15.65
N ALA A 492 6.93 30.90 16.90
CA ALA A 492 5.66 30.52 17.49
C ALA A 492 4.75 31.76 17.71
N LYS A 493 3.47 31.63 17.40
CA LYS A 493 2.42 32.58 17.80
C LYS A 493 1.28 31.82 18.47
N PHE A 494 1.05 32.14 19.75
CA PHE A 494 0.01 31.54 20.57
C PHE A 494 -1.22 32.44 20.70
N THR A 495 -2.37 31.77 20.74
CA THR A 495 -3.73 32.26 20.98
C THR A 495 -4.59 31.00 21.14
N GLY A 496 -5.91 31.11 21.06
CA GLY A 496 -6.81 29.94 21.13
C GLY A 496 -6.68 29.21 22.46
N THR A 497 -6.91 27.90 22.44
CA THR A 497 -6.94 27.08 23.65
C THR A 497 -5.79 26.09 23.70
N LEU A 498 -5.18 25.93 24.87
CA LEU A 498 -4.35 24.79 25.20
C LEU A 498 -5.15 23.84 26.09
N LEU A 499 -5.21 22.55 25.72
CA LEU A 499 -5.71 21.48 26.57
C LEU A 499 -4.56 20.54 26.92
N VAL A 500 -4.28 20.39 28.21
CA VAL A 500 -3.28 19.46 28.73
C VAL A 500 -4.01 18.29 29.40
N LYS A 501 -3.79 17.09 28.89
CA LYS A 501 -4.32 15.84 29.42
C LYS A 501 -3.22 15.10 30.13
N LEU A 502 -3.32 15.00 31.46
CA LEU A 502 -2.40 14.21 32.27
C LEU A 502 -2.86 12.74 32.26
N ALA A 503 -1.93 11.83 31.99
CA ALA A 503 -2.22 10.39 32.06
C ALA A 503 -2.63 9.98 33.48
N ALA A 504 -3.43 8.92 33.61
CA ALA A 504 -3.96 8.48 34.91
C ALA A 504 -2.86 8.11 35.92
N ASP A 505 -1.70 7.66 35.44
CA ASP A 505 -0.53 7.29 36.23
C ASP A 505 0.51 8.43 36.36
N TRP A 506 0.23 9.61 35.79
CA TRP A 506 1.10 10.78 35.86
C TRP A 506 1.43 11.13 37.32
N LYS A 507 2.71 11.46 37.57
CA LYS A 507 3.20 11.83 38.90
C LYS A 507 3.36 13.35 38.99
N PRO A 508 2.86 14.00 40.06
CA PRO A 508 3.02 15.42 40.26
C PRO A 508 4.48 15.87 40.18
N GLN A 509 4.80 16.61 39.13
CA GLN A 509 6.12 17.21 38.93
C GLN A 509 6.00 18.49 38.11
N THR A 510 6.91 19.43 38.36
CA THR A 510 7.06 20.59 37.47
C THR A 510 7.81 20.14 36.21
N GLN A 511 7.23 20.41 35.05
CA GLN A 511 7.81 19.99 33.77
C GLN A 511 7.45 20.96 32.63
N PRO A 512 8.31 21.07 31.59
CA PRO A 512 7.96 21.79 30.39
C PRO A 512 6.90 21.03 29.59
N LEU A 513 5.93 21.78 29.05
CA LEU A 513 4.93 21.30 28.10
C LEU A 513 5.26 21.74 26.67
N ILE A 514 5.84 22.94 26.54
CA ILE A 514 6.23 23.53 25.26
C ILE A 514 7.60 24.18 25.41
N GLN A 515 8.48 23.93 24.43
CA GLN A 515 9.79 24.54 24.29
C GLN A 515 9.85 25.31 22.96
N CYS A 516 10.02 26.63 23.00
CA CYS A 516 10.22 27.47 21.82
C CYS A 516 11.71 27.76 21.62
N ASN A 517 12.36 27.12 20.66
CA ASN A 517 13.81 27.24 20.47
C ASN A 517 14.21 28.59 19.84
N ASP A 518 13.42 29.11 18.91
CA ASP A 518 13.66 30.42 18.29
C ASP A 518 12.95 31.57 19.05
N SER A 519 11.68 31.80 18.76
CA SER A 519 10.92 32.94 19.27
C SER A 519 9.47 32.58 19.51
N HIS A 520 8.83 33.24 20.48
CA HIS A 520 7.38 33.14 20.69
C HIS A 520 6.75 34.50 20.95
N ARG A 521 5.46 34.61 20.64
CA ARG A 521 4.64 35.79 20.96
C ARG A 521 3.19 35.40 21.19
N GLY A 522 2.46 36.30 21.85
CA GLY A 522 1.08 36.04 22.27
C GLY A 522 1.02 35.09 23.45
N ASP A 523 -0.19 34.73 23.85
CA ASP A 523 -0.44 33.75 24.90
C ASP A 523 -1.75 32.99 24.60
N PHE A 524 -1.95 31.84 25.23
CA PHE A 524 -3.20 31.11 25.11
C PHE A 524 -4.35 31.94 25.68
N VAL A 525 -5.47 32.00 24.97
CA VAL A 525 -6.71 32.63 25.46
C VAL A 525 -7.29 31.81 26.62
N GLN A 526 -7.12 30.49 26.57
CA GLN A 526 -7.52 29.59 27.64
C GLN A 526 -6.54 28.43 27.77
N VAL A 527 -6.25 28.03 29.01
CA VAL A 527 -5.55 26.79 29.32
C VAL A 527 -6.47 25.92 30.14
N ARG A 528 -6.69 24.68 29.69
CA ARG A 528 -7.50 23.66 30.37
C ARG A 528 -6.60 22.49 30.78
N LEU A 529 -6.82 22.00 31.99
CA LEU A 529 -6.09 20.86 32.55
C LEU A 529 -7.10 19.75 32.85
N GLU A 530 -6.84 18.55 32.35
CA GLU A 530 -7.61 17.34 32.62
C GLU A 530 -6.69 16.29 33.27
N GLY A 531 -7.23 15.49 34.19
CA GLY A 531 -6.47 14.41 34.84
C GLY A 531 -5.55 14.85 35.99
N VAL A 532 -5.75 16.05 36.56
CA VAL A 532 -5.02 16.48 37.76
C VAL A 532 -5.47 15.61 38.95
N PRO A 533 -4.55 14.94 39.67
CA PRO A 533 -4.93 14.14 40.83
C PRO A 533 -5.53 14.99 41.96
N ASP A 534 -6.43 14.39 42.74
CA ASP A 534 -7.09 15.05 43.86
C ASP A 534 -6.08 15.63 44.85
N GLY A 535 -6.32 16.87 45.28
CA GLY A 535 -5.46 17.59 46.23
C GLY A 535 -4.18 18.19 45.63
N VAL A 536 -3.85 17.89 44.37
CA VAL A 536 -2.68 18.47 43.70
C VAL A 536 -3.05 19.83 43.12
N LYS A 537 -2.27 20.85 43.48
CA LYS A 537 -2.39 22.19 42.89
C LYS A 537 -1.39 22.34 41.76
N VAL A 538 -1.90 22.70 40.60
CA VAL A 538 -1.10 22.96 39.40
C VAL A 538 -1.49 24.28 38.79
N ARG A 539 -0.51 24.92 38.15
CA ARG A 539 -0.71 26.09 37.30
C ARG A 539 0.22 26.02 36.10
N THR A 540 -0.05 26.84 35.11
CA THR A 540 0.83 26.99 33.95
C THR A 540 1.40 28.38 33.88
N LEU A 541 2.63 28.51 33.37
CA LEU A 541 3.28 29.79 33.16
C LEU A 541 4.35 29.74 32.07
N TRP A 542 4.63 30.88 31.46
CA TRP A 542 5.84 31.08 30.67
C TRP A 542 7.04 31.35 31.58
N GLN A 543 8.13 30.62 31.37
CA GLN A 543 9.45 30.92 31.92
C GLN A 543 10.44 31.01 30.76
N GLY A 544 10.74 32.24 30.33
CA GLY A 544 11.57 32.49 29.15
C GLY A 544 10.98 31.86 27.89
N LYS A 545 11.66 30.85 27.35
CA LYS A 545 11.29 30.12 26.13
C LYS A 545 10.45 28.85 26.38
N GLN A 546 10.07 28.59 27.63
CA GLN A 546 9.32 27.41 28.04
C GLN A 546 7.94 27.75 28.56
N PHE A 547 6.94 26.96 28.17
CA PHE A 547 5.65 26.92 28.86
C PHE A 547 5.64 25.74 29.82
N LEU A 548 5.51 26.01 31.11
CA LEU A 548 5.64 25.02 32.17
C LEU A 548 4.28 24.62 32.73
N LEU A 549 4.14 23.34 33.07
CA LEU A 549 3.23 22.89 34.11
C LEU A 549 3.97 22.93 35.43
N LYS A 550 3.53 23.78 36.36
CA LYS A 550 4.11 23.91 37.69
C LYS A 550 3.18 23.27 38.72
N VAL A 551 3.75 22.41 39.55
CA VAL A 551 3.10 21.89 40.76
C VAL A 551 3.48 22.82 41.91
N ASP A 552 2.48 23.30 42.65
CA ASP A 552 2.66 24.25 43.76
C ASP A 552 2.78 23.57 45.12
#